data_AF-A0A094CYK6-F1
#
_entry.id   AF-A0A094CYK6-F1
#
_cell.length_a   1.000
_cell.length_b   1.000
_cell.length_c   1.000
_cell.angle_alpha   90.00
_cell.angle_beta   90.00
_cell.angle_gamma   90.00
#
_symmetry.space_group_name_H-M   'P 1'
#
loop_
_entity.id
_entity.type
_entity.pdbx_description
1 polymer ?
#
loop_
_entity_poly.entity_id
_entity_poly.type
_entity_poly.pdbx_seq_one_letter_code
_entity_poly.pdbx_strand_id
1 'polypeptide(L)'
;MEEQQRAAGEDDELYHFIAYTPVDGILYELDGLQDAPLSHGRCTFEEFPEKVVPVLQARIARYPADEIRFNLLAMVRDLRIRARETGDEGLLAQEEGKRQGWMFENALRRHNFVGFGAEMLKAVMREKVKEGKYEEWIEGAKKAYRGRVEERKGRGGDEEMSG
;
A
#
# COMPACT_ATOMS: atom_id res chain seq x y z
N MET A 1 -14.51 -15.12 -19.28
CA MET A 1 -13.84 -15.43 -18.00
C MET A 1 -14.27 -14.34 -17.04
N GLU A 2 -15.09 -14.70 -16.06
CA GLU A 2 -15.67 -13.76 -15.10
C GLU A 2 -14.56 -13.15 -14.24
N GLU A 3 -14.52 -11.82 -14.19
CA GLU A 3 -13.74 -11.07 -13.20
C GLU A 3 -14.29 -11.44 -11.82
N GLN A 4 -13.57 -12.29 -11.09
CA GLN A 4 -13.86 -12.54 -9.69
C GLN A 4 -13.45 -11.31 -8.88
N GLN A 5 -14.37 -10.35 -8.75
CA GLN A 5 -14.32 -9.40 -7.64
C GLN A 5 -14.42 -10.21 -6.35
N ARG A 6 -13.31 -10.28 -5.59
CA ARG A 6 -13.37 -10.77 -4.22
C ARG A 6 -14.30 -9.85 -3.44
N ALA A 7 -15.35 -10.41 -2.88
CA ALA A 7 -16.09 -9.74 -1.81
C ALA A 7 -15.12 -9.53 -0.63
N ALA A 8 -15.03 -8.30 -0.12
CA ALA A 8 -14.25 -7.98 1.06
C ALA A 8 -14.76 -8.84 2.24
N GLY A 9 -13.85 -9.57 2.89
CA GLY A 9 -14.16 -10.36 4.08
C GLY A 9 -14.28 -9.48 5.32
N GLU A 10 -14.87 -10.00 6.40
CA GLU A 10 -15.07 -9.30 7.68
C GLU A 10 -13.74 -8.86 8.36
N ASP A 11 -12.61 -9.45 7.97
CA ASP A 11 -11.24 -9.13 8.44
C ASP A 11 -10.48 -8.15 7.50
N ASP A 12 -11.01 -7.79 6.33
CA ASP A 12 -10.38 -6.76 5.50
C ASP A 12 -10.69 -5.40 6.15
N GLU A 13 -9.81 -4.93 7.01
CA GLU A 13 -9.82 -3.55 7.50
C GLU A 13 -9.78 -2.60 6.29
N LEU A 14 -10.95 -2.09 5.92
CA LEU A 14 -11.12 -1.18 4.80
C LEU A 14 -10.39 0.12 5.12
N TYR A 15 -9.45 0.52 4.26
CA TYR A 15 -8.84 1.84 4.34
C TYR A 15 -9.91 2.92 4.13
N HIS A 16 -9.98 3.86 5.06
CA HIS A 16 -10.88 5.01 5.00
C HIS A 16 -10.10 6.27 4.58
N PHE A 17 -10.58 6.95 3.54
CA PHE A 17 -9.94 8.16 3.00
C PHE A 17 -10.57 9.42 3.58
N ILE A 18 -9.71 10.34 4.03
CA ILE A 18 -10.09 11.68 4.45
C ILE A 18 -9.15 12.66 3.75
N ALA A 19 -9.72 13.73 3.20
CA ALA A 19 -8.96 14.78 2.54
C ALA A 19 -8.89 16.04 3.41
N TYR A 20 -7.75 16.72 3.38
CA TYR A 20 -7.56 18.01 4.04
C TYR A 20 -7.26 19.07 2.98
N THR A 21 -7.94 20.20 3.04
CA THR A 21 -7.76 21.27 2.05
C THR A 21 -8.10 22.65 2.63
N PRO A 22 -7.35 23.70 2.28
CA PRO A 22 -7.75 25.07 2.59
C PRO A 22 -8.79 25.55 1.56
N VAL A 23 -9.94 26.03 2.01
CA VAL A 23 -10.99 26.65 1.18
C VAL A 23 -11.42 27.95 1.83
N ASP A 24 -11.46 29.04 1.06
CA ASP A 24 -11.85 30.38 1.53
C ASP A 24 -11.12 30.84 2.81
N GLY A 25 -9.84 30.48 2.92
CA GLY A 25 -8.99 30.85 4.06
C GLY A 25 -9.25 30.04 5.33
N ILE A 26 -9.94 28.91 5.24
CA ILE A 26 -10.24 27.98 6.35
C ILE A 26 -9.72 26.59 5.99
N LEU A 27 -9.06 25.91 6.93
CA LEU A 27 -8.67 24.50 6.79
C LEU A 27 -9.88 23.61 7.03
N TYR A 28 -10.24 22.81 6.04
CA TYR A 28 -11.29 21.81 6.14
C TYR A 28 -10.75 20.39 6.12
N GLU A 29 -11.41 19.54 6.88
CA GLU A 29 -11.34 18.10 6.81
C GLU A 29 -12.62 17.58 6.14
N LEU A 30 -12.42 16.80 5.07
CA LEU A 30 -13.46 16.21 4.22
C LEU A 30 -13.45 14.71 4.44
N ASP A 31 -14.37 14.26 5.27
CA ASP A 31 -14.58 12.86 5.62
C ASP A 31 -15.92 12.39 5.02
N GLY A 32 -15.88 11.36 4.18
CA GLY A 32 -17.09 10.79 3.56
C GLY A 32 -18.04 10.07 4.51
N LEU A 33 -17.63 9.81 5.76
CA LEU A 33 -18.47 9.25 6.82
C LEU A 33 -19.13 10.32 7.70
N GLN A 34 -18.77 11.59 7.51
CA GLN A 34 -19.34 12.72 8.27
C GLN A 34 -20.40 13.45 7.44
N ASP A 35 -21.41 13.99 8.12
CA ASP A 35 -22.53 14.70 7.47
C ASP A 35 -22.11 16.05 6.85
N ALA A 36 -21.02 16.65 7.35
CA ALA A 36 -20.52 17.94 6.90
C ALA A 36 -19.00 18.07 7.06
N PRO A 37 -18.35 18.95 6.27
CA PRO A 37 -16.93 19.30 6.46
C PRO A 37 -16.61 19.80 7.86
N LEU A 38 -15.52 19.34 8.44
CA LEU A 38 -15.02 19.81 9.73
C LEU A 38 -14.02 20.95 9.53
N SER A 39 -14.26 22.09 10.17
CA SER A 39 -13.36 23.25 10.13
C SER A 39 -12.31 23.18 11.24
N HIS A 40 -11.03 23.30 10.87
CA HIS A 40 -9.88 23.42 11.76
C HIS A 40 -9.40 24.87 11.95
N GLY A 41 -10.16 25.85 11.47
CA GLY A 41 -9.88 27.28 11.64
C GLY A 41 -9.13 27.91 10.48
N ARG A 42 -8.67 29.15 10.67
CA ARG A 42 -8.11 29.98 9.59
C ARG A 42 -6.79 29.39 9.06
N CYS A 43 -6.69 29.24 7.75
CA CYS A 43 -5.53 28.68 7.05
C CYS A 43 -5.48 29.19 5.61
N THR A 44 -4.41 29.88 5.24
CA THR A 44 -4.13 30.15 3.82
C THR A 44 -3.48 28.94 3.15
N PHE A 45 -3.29 29.00 1.83
CA PHE A 45 -2.61 27.94 1.09
C PHE A 45 -1.13 27.81 1.49
N GLU A 46 -0.48 28.93 1.81
CA GLU A 46 0.92 28.98 2.23
C GLU A 46 1.12 28.40 3.63
N GLU A 47 0.17 28.64 4.53
CA GLU A 47 0.19 28.12 5.91
C GLU A 47 -0.28 26.66 5.99
N PHE A 48 -0.89 26.13 4.94
CA PHE A 48 -1.54 24.82 4.93
C PHE A 48 -0.63 23.67 5.34
N PRO A 49 0.60 23.52 4.78
CA PRO A 49 1.48 22.43 5.17
C PRO A 49 1.82 22.45 6.66
N GLU A 50 1.98 23.64 7.25
CA GLU A 50 2.33 23.78 8.67
C GLU A 50 1.11 23.52 9.57
N LYS A 51 -0.07 23.99 9.17
CA LYS A 51 -1.30 23.86 9.97
C LYS A 51 -1.94 22.48 9.88
N VAL A 52 -1.76 21.74 8.78
CA VAL A 52 -2.35 20.40 8.61
C VAL A 52 -1.56 19.32 9.37
N VAL A 53 -0.24 19.49 9.55
CA VAL A 53 0.61 18.53 10.27
C VAL A 53 0.12 18.22 11.69
N PRO A 54 -0.15 19.20 12.57
CA PRO A 54 -0.65 18.89 13.92
C PRO A 54 -2.03 18.21 13.91
N VAL A 55 -2.88 18.53 12.93
CA VAL A 55 -4.19 17.87 12.76
C VAL A 55 -4.01 16.39 12.42
N LEU A 56 -3.10 16.07 11.49
CA LEU A 56 -2.77 14.70 11.12
C LEU A 56 -2.13 13.93 12.28
N GLN A 57 -1.20 14.54 13.01
CA GLN A 57 -0.56 13.94 14.19
C GLN A 57 -1.58 13.63 15.29
N ALA A 58 -2.48 14.56 15.58
CA ALA A 58 -3.55 14.35 16.56
C ALA A 58 -4.49 13.21 16.16
N ARG A 59 -4.68 12.99 14.85
CA ARG A 59 -5.47 11.88 14.34
C ARG A 59 -4.75 10.54 14.47
N ILE A 60 -3.47 10.48 14.09
CA ILE A 60 -2.65 9.26 14.23
C ILE A 60 -2.56 8.85 15.71
N ALA A 61 -2.41 9.82 16.62
CA ALA A 61 -2.33 9.58 18.06
C ALA A 61 -3.61 9.00 18.70
N ARG A 62 -4.73 8.90 17.97
CA ARG A 62 -5.94 8.21 18.44
C ARG A 62 -5.83 6.69 18.37
N TYR A 63 -4.88 6.18 17.60
CA TYR A 63 -4.63 4.75 17.45
C TYR A 63 -3.50 4.28 18.39
N PRO A 64 -3.44 2.98 18.72
CA PRO A 64 -2.33 2.39 19.46
C PRO A 64 -0.96 2.73 18.85
N ALA A 65 0.08 2.79 19.67
CA ALA A 65 1.41 3.23 19.23
C ALA A 65 2.09 2.27 18.25
N ASP A 66 1.65 1.01 18.23
CA ASP A 66 2.06 -0.06 17.34
C ASP A 66 1.30 -0.07 16.00
N GLU A 67 0.24 0.74 15.88
CA GLU A 67 -0.48 0.89 14.61
C GLU A 67 0.32 1.76 13.63
N ILE A 68 0.66 1.18 12.48
CA ILE A 68 1.46 1.84 11.43
C ILE A 68 0.76 1.87 10.07
N ARG A 69 -0.46 1.33 9.96
CA ARG A 69 -1.20 1.17 8.69
C ARG A 69 -1.85 2.49 8.24
N PHE A 70 -1.04 3.53 8.11
CA PHE A 70 -1.45 4.83 7.58
C PHE A 70 -0.80 5.07 6.23
N ASN A 71 -1.54 5.71 5.32
CA ASN A 71 -1.00 6.23 4.07
C ASN A 71 -1.34 7.71 3.94
N LEU A 72 -0.34 8.53 3.63
CA LEU A 72 -0.50 9.96 3.41
C LEU A 72 -0.04 10.29 2.00
N LEU A 73 -0.94 10.86 1.21
CA LEU A 73 -0.67 11.34 -0.14
C LEU A 73 -0.90 12.85 -0.21
N ALA A 74 -0.06 13.53 -0.96
CA ALA A 74 -0.21 14.95 -1.26
C ALA A 74 -0.59 15.14 -2.72
N MET A 75 -1.66 15.89 -2.95
CA MET A 75 -2.05 16.33 -4.29
C MET A 75 -1.24 17.57 -4.65
N VAL A 76 -0.35 17.44 -5.63
CA VAL A 76 0.58 18.50 -6.03
C VAL A 76 0.51 18.76 -7.52
N ARG A 77 0.94 19.97 -7.94
CA ARG A 77 1.13 20.28 -9.36
C ARG A 77 2.14 19.31 -9.98
N ASP A 78 1.88 18.87 -11.21
CA ASP A 78 2.78 17.97 -11.93
C ASP A 78 4.19 18.58 -12.04
N LEU A 79 5.15 17.94 -11.39
CA LEU A 79 6.54 18.40 -11.32
C LEU A 79 7.21 18.43 -12.70
N ARG A 80 6.74 17.67 -13.69
CA ARG A 80 7.26 17.72 -15.07
C ARG A 80 6.93 19.04 -15.74
N ILE A 81 5.79 19.64 -15.42
CA ILE A 81 5.43 20.97 -15.95
C ILE A 81 6.39 22.01 -15.37
N ARG A 82 6.58 21.99 -14.05
CA ARG A 82 7.54 22.87 -13.38
C ARG A 82 8.94 22.71 -13.93
N ALA A 83 9.42 21.47 -14.10
CA ALA A 83 10.75 21.20 -14.65
C ALA A 83 10.93 21.78 -16.06
N ARG A 84 9.90 21.68 -16.92
CA ARG A 84 9.91 22.27 -18.26
C ARG A 84 9.90 23.80 -18.23
N GLU A 85 9.13 24.40 -17.33
CA GLU A 85 9.10 25.87 -17.15
C GLU A 85 10.46 26.42 -16.70
N THR A 86 11.17 25.70 -15.83
CA THR A 86 12.48 26.11 -15.30
C THR A 86 13.66 25.66 -16.15
N GLY A 87 13.45 24.80 -17.15
CA GLY A 87 14.53 24.19 -17.94
C GLY A 87 15.39 23.19 -17.17
N ASP A 88 14.86 22.59 -16.09
CA ASP A 88 15.58 21.61 -15.28
C ASP A 88 15.45 20.20 -15.90
N GLU A 89 16.42 19.88 -16.76
CA GLU A 89 16.47 18.58 -17.45
C GLU A 89 16.64 17.40 -16.49
N GLY A 90 17.36 17.59 -15.38
CA GLY A 90 17.61 16.53 -14.40
C GLY A 90 16.34 16.12 -13.67
N LEU A 91 15.58 17.10 -13.17
CA LEU A 91 14.28 16.88 -12.55
C LEU A 91 13.29 16.25 -13.54
N LEU A 92 13.28 16.72 -14.79
CA LEU A 92 12.39 16.18 -15.81
C LEU A 92 12.65 14.69 -16.06
N ALA A 93 13.90 14.30 -16.26
CA ALA A 93 14.28 12.91 -16.49
C ALA A 93 13.92 12.00 -15.29
N GLN A 94 14.13 12.49 -14.06
CA GLN A 94 13.76 11.75 -12.86
C GLN A 94 12.25 11.51 -12.76
N GLU A 95 11.43 12.53 -12.99
CA GLU A 95 9.97 12.43 -12.92
C GLU A 95 9.39 11.57 -14.05
N GLU A 96 9.97 11.64 -15.25
CA GLU A 96 9.59 10.75 -16.36
C GLU A 96 9.95 9.29 -16.06
N GLY A 97 11.12 9.03 -15.47
CA GLY A 97 11.52 7.70 -14.99
C GLY A 97 10.53 7.13 -13.95
N LYS A 98 10.08 7.94 -12.99
CA LYS A 98 9.04 7.52 -12.02
C LYS A 98 7.74 7.12 -12.73
N ARG A 99 7.29 7.89 -13.74
CA ARG A 99 6.08 7.58 -14.50
C ARG A 99 6.19 6.28 -15.28
N GLN A 100 7.36 5.98 -15.86
CA GLN A 100 7.59 4.68 -16.51
C GLN A 100 7.52 3.53 -15.51
N GLY A 101 8.14 3.69 -14.33
CA GLY A 101 8.03 2.73 -13.23
C GLY A 101 6.58 2.46 -12.84
N TRP A 102 5.77 3.52 -12.65
CA TRP A 102 4.35 3.37 -12.33
C TRP A 102 3.54 2.70 -13.43
N MET A 103 3.83 2.98 -14.71
CA MET A 103 3.17 2.33 -15.83
C MET A 103 3.44 0.82 -15.84
N PHE A 104 4.70 0.43 -15.63
CA PHE A 104 5.08 -0.98 -15.52
C PHE A 104 4.41 -1.66 -14.33
N GLU A 105 4.45 -1.03 -13.15
CA GLU A 105 3.81 -1.56 -11.95
C GLU A 105 2.29 -1.70 -12.12
N ASN A 106 1.63 -0.70 -12.70
CA ASN A 106 0.20 -0.77 -12.98
C ASN A 106 -0.15 -1.87 -13.99
N ALA A 107 0.72 -2.09 -15.00
CA ALA A 107 0.55 -3.20 -15.93
C ALA A 107 0.61 -4.55 -15.21
N LEU A 108 1.53 -4.71 -14.25
CA LEU A 108 1.59 -5.90 -13.40
C LEU A 108 0.33 -6.02 -12.52
N ARG A 109 -0.09 -4.95 -11.84
CA ARG A 109 -1.28 -4.95 -10.96
C ARG A 109 -2.56 -5.35 -11.70
N ARG A 110 -2.67 -4.99 -12.97
CA ARG A 110 -3.83 -5.31 -13.83
C ARG A 110 -3.72 -6.67 -14.52
N HIS A 111 -2.59 -7.35 -14.42
CA HIS A 111 -2.38 -8.62 -15.08
C HIS A 111 -2.87 -9.81 -14.23
N ASN A 112 -3.58 -10.75 -14.86
CA ASN A 112 -3.99 -11.99 -14.20
C ASN A 112 -2.86 -13.03 -14.27
N PHE A 113 -2.15 -13.23 -13.16
CA PHE A 113 -1.03 -14.17 -13.08
C PHE A 113 -1.42 -15.64 -12.86
N VAL A 114 -2.71 -15.97 -12.70
CA VAL A 114 -3.14 -17.36 -12.40
C VAL A 114 -2.69 -18.33 -13.49
N GLY A 115 -2.87 -17.97 -14.76
CA GLY A 115 -2.45 -18.81 -15.89
C GLY A 115 -0.94 -19.02 -15.94
N PHE A 116 -0.17 -17.94 -15.76
CA PHE A 116 1.29 -18.00 -15.71
C PHE A 116 1.78 -18.88 -14.54
N GLY A 117 1.23 -18.69 -13.34
CA GLY A 117 1.59 -19.48 -12.17
C GLY A 117 1.31 -20.97 -12.35
N ALA A 118 0.17 -21.33 -12.96
CA ALA A 118 -0.17 -22.71 -13.25
C ALA A 118 0.80 -23.37 -14.24
N GLU A 119 1.18 -22.67 -15.32
CA GLU A 119 2.14 -23.21 -16.29
C GLU A 119 3.56 -23.30 -15.71
N MET A 120 3.98 -22.31 -14.92
CA MET A 120 5.26 -22.35 -14.21
C MET A 120 5.32 -23.55 -13.26
N LEU A 121 4.26 -23.78 -12.48
CA LEU A 121 4.16 -24.92 -11.57
C LEU A 121 4.22 -26.24 -12.35
N LYS A 122 3.45 -26.39 -13.42
CA LYS A 122 3.47 -27.58 -14.29
C LYS A 122 4.86 -27.85 -14.86
N ALA A 123 5.59 -26.81 -15.27
CA ALA A 123 6.93 -26.95 -15.82
C ALA A 123 7.91 -27.50 -14.77
N VAL A 124 7.93 -26.91 -13.57
CA VAL A 124 8.77 -27.36 -12.44
C VAL A 124 8.42 -28.79 -12.03
N MET A 125 7.13 -29.11 -11.93
CA MET A 125 6.68 -30.47 -11.59
C MET A 125 7.15 -31.49 -12.63
N ARG A 126 7.01 -31.21 -13.93
CA ARG A 126 7.48 -32.10 -15.00
C ARG A 126 8.98 -32.37 -14.90
N GLU A 127 9.77 -31.36 -14.57
CA GLU A 127 11.22 -31.50 -14.37
C GLU A 127 11.52 -32.40 -13.16
N LYS A 128 10.92 -32.13 -12.00
CA LYS A 128 11.16 -32.91 -10.78
C LYS A 128 10.70 -34.36 -10.88
N VAL A 129 9.64 -34.63 -11.65
CA VAL A 129 9.20 -35.99 -11.97
C VAL A 129 10.22 -36.69 -12.87
N LYS A 130 10.75 -36.03 -13.90
CA LYS A 130 11.81 -36.59 -14.77
C LYS A 130 13.08 -36.94 -13.99
N GLU A 131 13.43 -36.13 -13.00
CA GLU A 131 14.59 -36.37 -12.13
C GLU A 131 14.35 -37.48 -11.08
N GLY A 132 13.10 -37.96 -10.93
CA GLY A 132 12.73 -38.90 -9.87
C GLY A 132 12.73 -38.30 -8.46
N LYS A 133 12.82 -36.97 -8.34
CA LYS A 133 12.96 -36.22 -7.06
C LYS A 133 11.67 -35.58 -6.59
N TYR A 134 10.54 -35.88 -7.24
CA TYR A 134 9.27 -35.24 -6.96
C TYR A 134 8.83 -35.41 -5.50
N GLU A 135 8.91 -36.63 -4.96
CA GLU A 135 8.50 -36.93 -3.58
C GLU A 135 9.41 -36.24 -2.55
N GLU A 136 10.73 -36.29 -2.74
CA GLU A 136 11.70 -35.59 -1.90
C GLU A 136 11.45 -34.08 -1.87
N TRP A 137 11.17 -33.49 -3.04
CA TRP A 137 10.89 -32.07 -3.18
C TRP A 137 9.61 -31.65 -2.44
N ILE A 138 8.53 -32.45 -2.55
CA ILE A 138 7.27 -32.19 -1.85
C ILE A 138 7.46 -32.31 -0.33
N GLU A 139 8.17 -33.32 0.16
CA GLU A 139 8.43 -33.47 1.60
C GLU A 139 9.31 -32.34 2.15
N GLY A 140 10.32 -31.90 1.39
CA GLY A 140 11.11 -30.72 1.72
C GLY A 140 10.25 -29.45 1.84
N ALA A 141 9.34 -29.23 0.89
CA ALA A 141 8.40 -28.10 0.92
C ALA A 141 7.45 -28.17 2.13
N LYS A 142 6.88 -29.34 2.43
CA LYS A 142 6.02 -29.54 3.62
C LYS A 142 6.78 -29.30 4.93
N LYS A 143 8.03 -29.76 5.03
CA LYS A 143 8.88 -29.54 6.21
C LYS A 143 9.17 -28.05 6.41
N ALA A 144 9.54 -27.35 5.34
CA ALA A 144 9.77 -25.91 5.38
C ALA A 144 8.50 -25.13 5.78
N TYR A 145 7.34 -25.54 5.28
CA TYR A 145 6.06 -24.95 5.66
C TYR A 145 5.77 -25.14 7.16
N ARG A 146 5.89 -26.36 7.68
CA ARG A 146 5.69 -26.64 9.12
C ARG A 146 6.63 -25.81 10.00
N GLY A 147 7.92 -25.74 9.65
CA GLY A 147 8.89 -24.93 10.40
C GLY A 147 8.52 -23.45 10.49
N ARG A 148 8.03 -22.86 9.39
CA ARG A 148 7.56 -21.46 9.37
C ARG A 148 6.31 -21.24 10.24
N VAL A 149 5.39 -22.20 10.25
CA VAL A 149 4.18 -22.12 11.09
C VAL A 149 4.55 -22.22 12.57
N GLU A 150 5.48 -23.09 12.93
CA GLU A 150 5.99 -23.23 14.30
C GLU A 150 6.74 -21.98 14.76
N GLU A 151 7.61 -21.40 13.93
CA GLU A 151 8.31 -20.14 14.22
C GLU A 151 7.33 -18.97 14.46
N ARG A 152 6.26 -18.92 13.66
CA ARG A 152 5.23 -17.88 13.79
C ARG A 152 4.40 -18.04 15.07
N LYS A 153 4.12 -19.27 15.49
CA LYS A 153 3.46 -19.56 16.78
C LYS A 153 4.35 -19.23 17.98
N GLY A 154 5.66 -19.48 17.88
CA GLY A 154 6.62 -19.11 18.93
C GLY A 154 6.72 -17.60 19.14
N ARG A 155 6.67 -16.80 18.06
CA ARG A 155 6.67 -15.34 18.15
C ARG A 155 5.39 -14.73 18.72
N GLY A 156 4.22 -15.35 18.47
CA GLY A 156 2.95 -14.86 18.99
C GLY A 156 2.68 -15.14 20.47
N GLY A 157 3.50 -15.99 21.11
CA GLY A 157 3.34 -16.34 22.54
C GLY A 157 4.10 -15.43 23.51
N ASP A 158 5.10 -14.67 23.03
CA ASP A 158 5.92 -13.78 23.87
C ASP A 158 5.29 -12.39 24.09
N GLU A 159 4.30 -11.98 23.27
CA GLU A 159 3.60 -10.69 23.43
C GLU A 159 2.51 -10.70 24.51
N GLU A 160 1.96 -11.87 24.90
CA GLU A 160 0.91 -11.96 25.94
C GLU A 160 1.44 -12.00 27.40
N MET A 161 2.77 -12.01 27.62
CA MET A 161 3.37 -12.14 28.97
C MET A 161 4.13 -10.88 29.43
N SER A 162 3.91 -9.73 28.79
CA SER A 162 4.49 -8.43 29.21
C SER A 162 3.46 -7.30 29.31
N GLY A 163 2.25 -7.63 29.78
CA GLY A 163 1.26 -6.67 30.26
C GLY A 163 1.47 -6.29 31.73
#